data_AF-A0A348ZGP1-F1
#
_entry.id   AF-A0A348ZGP1-F1
#
_cell.length_a   1.000
_cell.length_b   1.000
_cell.length_c   1.000
_cell.angle_alpha   90.00
_cell.angle_beta   90.00
_cell.angle_gamma   90.00
#
_symmetry.space_group_name_H-M   'P 1'
#
loop_
_entity.id
_entity.type
_entity.pdbx_description
1 polymer ?
#
loop_
_entity_poly.entity_id
_entity_poly.type
_entity_poly.pdbx_seq_one_letter_code
_entity_poly.pdbx_strand_id
1 'polypeptide(L)'
;MRIKTASSLLRVAALTALMSLPAAVFAQSDEVTFHKDIEPILQRSCQNCHREDGAGPMPLVTYEQVAPYAGLIEYKTGLRDRAGAMPPWYMEKDIGIQDYKDDPSLSDDELAAISTWARTGTPKGDVADAPEPLVFDDSIKW
;
A
#
# COMPACT_ATOMS: atom_id res chain seq x y z
N MET A 1 -86.32 3.12 -25.96
CA MET A 1 -85.21 3.44 -26.89
C MET A 1 -84.01 3.89 -26.07
N ARG A 2 -82.86 3.24 -26.28
CA ARG A 2 -81.49 3.49 -25.74
C ARG A 2 -81.23 3.07 -24.27
N ILE A 3 -80.11 2.46 -23.86
CA ILE A 3 -79.09 1.50 -24.36
C ILE A 3 -77.94 1.58 -23.32
N LYS A 4 -77.51 0.42 -22.77
CA LYS A 4 -76.15 0.07 -22.26
C LYS A 4 -75.62 0.84 -21.02
N THR A 5 -74.74 0.35 -20.14
CA THR A 5 -74.02 -0.94 -19.92
C THR A 5 -73.35 -0.85 -18.55
N ALA A 6 -73.06 -2.02 -17.96
CA ALA A 6 -72.26 -2.21 -16.75
C ALA A 6 -70.75 -1.96 -16.95
N SER A 7 -70.07 -1.89 -15.79
CA SER A 7 -68.67 -2.28 -15.53
C SER A 7 -67.58 -1.20 -15.64
N SER A 8 -66.93 -0.92 -14.50
CA SER A 8 -65.52 -0.47 -14.33
C SER A 8 -65.36 0.11 -12.92
N LEU A 9 -64.32 -0.10 -12.12
CA LEU A 9 -63.00 -0.70 -12.29
C LEU A 9 -62.47 -1.13 -10.90
N LEU A 10 -61.62 -2.15 -10.93
CA LEU A 10 -60.73 -2.61 -9.86
C LEU A 10 -60.17 -1.46 -9.00
N ARG A 11 -60.30 -1.60 -7.67
CA ARG A 11 -59.49 -0.85 -6.69
C ARG A 11 -58.10 -1.47 -6.67
N VAL A 12 -57.14 -0.85 -7.36
CA VAL A 12 -55.72 -1.22 -7.28
C VAL A 12 -55.16 -0.69 -5.96
N ALA A 13 -54.70 -1.61 -5.12
CA ALA A 13 -53.94 -1.34 -3.91
C ALA A 13 -52.57 -0.76 -4.27
N ALA A 14 -52.23 0.42 -3.73
CA ALA A 14 -50.87 0.95 -3.78
C ALA A 14 -50.28 0.86 -2.37
N LEU A 15 -49.65 -0.28 -2.06
CA LEU A 15 -48.71 -0.39 -0.95
C LEU A 15 -47.49 0.46 -1.31
N THR A 16 -47.33 1.60 -0.65
CA THR A 16 -46.09 2.39 -0.69
C THR A 16 -45.00 1.62 0.05
N ALA A 17 -44.23 0.81 -0.68
CA ALA A 17 -43.00 0.22 -0.19
C ALA A 17 -41.96 1.34 -0.02
N LEU A 18 -41.77 1.77 1.23
CA LEU A 18 -40.66 2.62 1.63
C LEU A 18 -39.37 1.79 1.48
N MET A 19 -38.69 1.90 0.33
CA MET A 19 -37.36 1.32 0.16
C MET A 19 -36.40 2.08 1.08
N SER A 20 -36.02 1.45 2.19
CA SER A 20 -34.84 1.84 2.95
C SER A 20 -33.61 1.60 2.06
N LEU A 21 -33.07 2.66 1.46
CA LEU A 21 -31.74 2.59 0.85
C LEU A 21 -30.73 2.39 1.99
N PRO A 22 -29.91 1.33 1.98
CA PRO A 22 -28.76 1.28 2.88
C PRO A 22 -27.83 2.42 2.46
N ALA A 23 -27.57 3.36 3.38
CA ALA A 23 -26.49 4.30 3.21
C ALA A 23 -25.20 3.48 3.10
N ALA A 24 -24.53 3.55 1.96
CA ALA A 24 -23.18 3.03 1.82
C ALA A 24 -22.28 3.84 2.75
N VAL A 25 -21.97 3.28 3.91
CA VAL A 25 -20.95 3.82 4.79
C VAL A 25 -19.62 3.49 4.12
N PHE A 26 -19.04 4.47 3.43
CA PHE A 26 -17.62 4.40 3.06
C PHE A 26 -16.83 4.51 4.36
N ALA A 27 -16.50 3.37 4.95
CA ALA A 27 -15.48 3.33 5.98
C ALA A 27 -14.17 3.72 5.30
N GLN A 28 -13.65 4.89 5.63
CA GLN A 28 -12.26 5.23 5.36
C GLN A 28 -11.44 4.33 6.29
N SER A 29 -11.15 3.10 5.85
CA SER A 29 -10.11 2.31 6.49
C SER A 29 -8.81 3.08 6.29
N ASP A 30 -8.01 3.21 7.36
CA ASP A 30 -6.60 3.57 7.26
C ASP A 30 -5.86 2.41 6.55
N GLU A 31 -6.13 2.27 5.25
CA GLU A 31 -5.51 1.29 4.38
C GLU A 31 -4.05 1.70 4.17
N VAL A 32 -3.14 0.76 4.37
CA VAL A 32 -1.72 0.96 4.05
C VAL A 32 -1.58 0.98 2.54
N THR A 33 -1.08 2.06 1.96
CA THR A 33 -0.92 2.25 0.51
C THR A 33 0.52 2.47 0.10
N PHE A 34 0.82 2.24 -1.18
CA PHE A 34 2.17 2.40 -1.69
C PHE A 34 2.68 3.83 -1.51
N HIS A 35 1.99 4.84 -2.05
CA HIS A 35 2.49 6.22 -2.04
C HIS A 35 2.60 6.81 -0.63
N LYS A 36 1.60 6.58 0.22
CA LYS A 36 1.56 7.15 1.57
C LYS A 36 2.51 6.47 2.54
N ASP A 37 2.56 5.14 2.53
CA ASP A 37 3.15 4.37 3.64
C ASP A 37 4.40 3.58 3.24
N ILE A 38 4.47 3.05 2.01
CA ILE A 38 5.56 2.16 1.58
C ILE A 38 6.68 2.92 0.86
N GLU A 39 6.32 3.86 -0.01
CA GLU A 39 7.28 4.64 -0.79
C GLU A 39 8.28 5.40 0.10
N PRO A 40 7.89 6.06 1.21
CA PRO A 40 8.84 6.69 2.12
C PRO A 40 9.86 5.72 2.73
N ILE A 41 9.41 4.49 3.05
CA ILE A 41 10.28 3.43 3.58
C ILE A 41 11.29 3.00 2.52
N LEU A 42 10.82 2.75 1.29
CA LEU A 42 11.68 2.32 0.19
C LEU A 42 12.68 3.41 -0.21
N GLN A 43 12.27 4.68 -0.25
CA GLN A 43 13.17 5.79 -0.54
C GLN A 43 14.33 5.83 0.47
N ARG A 44 14.02 5.80 1.77
CA ARG A 44 15.04 5.87 2.83
C ARG A 44 15.95 4.64 2.86
N SER A 45 15.37 3.44 2.81
CA SER A 45 16.05 2.20 3.19
C SER A 45 16.48 1.34 2.00
N CYS A 46 15.93 1.56 0.80
CA CYS A 46 16.10 0.64 -0.33
C CYS A 46 16.63 1.31 -1.60
N GLN A 47 16.10 2.47 -1.98
CA GLN A 47 16.34 3.08 -3.30
C GLN A 47 17.78 3.55 -3.54
N ASN A 48 18.57 3.76 -2.48
CA ASN A 48 20.01 4.01 -2.62
C ASN A 48 20.74 2.88 -3.39
N CYS A 49 20.27 1.64 -3.26
CA CYS A 49 20.80 0.49 -3.98
C CYS A 49 19.82 -0.02 -5.05
N HIS A 50 18.52 -0.04 -4.75
CA HIS A 50 17.47 -0.55 -5.62
C HIS A 50 16.89 0.55 -6.52
N ARG A 51 17.72 1.02 -7.45
CA ARG A 51 17.36 1.98 -8.49
C ARG A 51 17.99 1.55 -9.82
N GLU A 52 17.62 2.21 -10.90
CA GLU A 52 18.33 2.05 -12.17
C GLU A 52 19.82 2.39 -11.98
N ASP A 53 20.69 1.57 -12.56
CA ASP A 53 22.15 1.63 -12.40
C ASP A 53 22.67 1.54 -10.94
N GLY A 54 21.82 1.13 -10.00
CA GLY A 54 22.20 0.83 -8.63
C GLY A 54 22.75 -0.59 -8.44
N ALA A 55 23.28 -0.88 -7.25
CA ALA A 55 23.83 -2.20 -6.92
C ALA A 55 22.75 -3.29 -6.69
N GLY A 56 21.49 -2.91 -6.54
CA GLY A 56 20.36 -3.82 -6.34
C GLY A 56 19.98 -4.55 -7.63
N PRO A 57 19.53 -5.81 -7.56
CA PRO A 57 19.21 -6.61 -8.75
C PRO A 57 17.96 -6.17 -9.51
N MET A 58 17.13 -5.31 -8.91
CA MET A 58 15.94 -4.72 -9.53
C MET A 58 15.69 -3.32 -8.96
N PRO A 59 15.13 -2.40 -9.76
CA PRO A 59 14.71 -1.10 -9.26
C PRO A 59 13.47 -1.22 -8.38
N LEU A 60 13.39 -0.44 -7.31
CA LEU A 60 12.26 -0.34 -6.38
C LEU A 60 11.81 1.12 -6.23
N VAL A 61 11.71 1.83 -7.35
CA VAL A 61 11.46 3.28 -7.38
C VAL A 61 9.98 3.57 -7.64
N THR A 62 9.40 2.97 -8.67
CA THR A 62 7.98 3.17 -9.01
C THR A 62 7.09 2.05 -8.49
N TYR A 63 5.80 2.34 -8.30
CA TYR A 63 4.82 1.32 -7.93
C TYR A 63 4.86 0.10 -8.85
N GLU A 64 4.93 0.32 -10.16
CA GLU A 64 4.93 -0.74 -11.17
C GLU A 64 6.16 -1.64 -11.08
N GLN A 65 7.28 -1.09 -10.62
CA GLN A 65 8.49 -1.85 -10.35
C GLN A 65 8.36 -2.63 -9.03
N VAL A 66 7.76 -2.04 -7.99
CA VAL A 66 7.74 -2.59 -6.63
C VAL A 66 6.66 -3.65 -6.44
N ALA A 67 5.43 -3.40 -6.91
CA ALA A 67 4.27 -4.25 -6.64
C ALA A 67 4.47 -5.74 -7.00
N PRO A 68 5.11 -6.11 -8.13
CA PRO A 68 5.40 -7.51 -8.44
C PRO A 68 6.31 -8.22 -7.42
N TYR A 69 7.11 -7.47 -6.67
CA TYR A 69 8.05 -8.01 -5.68
C TYR A 69 7.52 -7.90 -4.24
N ALA A 70 6.29 -7.44 -4.00
CA ALA A 70 5.79 -7.15 -2.66
C ALA A 70 5.95 -8.32 -1.67
N GLY A 71 5.60 -9.55 -2.06
CA GLY A 71 5.78 -10.73 -1.21
C GLY A 71 7.26 -11.10 -0.98
N LEU A 72 8.14 -10.82 -1.93
CA LEU A 72 9.58 -11.03 -1.75
C LEU A 72 10.18 -9.97 -0.82
N ILE A 73 9.72 -8.72 -0.92
CA ILE A 73 10.11 -7.62 -0.03
C ILE A 73 9.66 -7.94 1.39
N GLU A 74 8.41 -8.36 1.60
CA GLU A 74 7.91 -8.83 2.90
C GLU A 74 8.80 -9.95 3.46
N TYR A 75 9.05 -11.00 2.66
CA TYR A 75 9.87 -12.12 3.11
C TYR A 75 11.29 -11.69 3.48
N LYS A 76 11.94 -10.87 2.67
CA LYS A 76 13.33 -10.43 2.89
C LYS A 76 13.45 -9.50 4.09
N THR A 77 12.54 -8.54 4.22
CA THR A 77 12.52 -7.60 5.35
C THR A 77 12.18 -8.30 6.67
N GLY A 78 11.33 -9.34 6.65
CA GLY A 78 11.09 -10.20 7.82
C GLY A 78 12.30 -11.03 8.29
N LEU A 79 13.39 -11.07 7.51
CA LEU A 79 14.66 -11.70 7.89
C LEU A 79 15.70 -10.69 8.41
N ARG A 80 15.32 -9.42 8.63
CA ARG A 80 16.21 -8.31 9.04
C ARG A 80 17.16 -8.68 10.17
N ASP A 81 16.69 -9.45 11.15
CA ASP A 81 17.45 -9.79 12.35
C ASP A 81 18.38 -11.02 12.15
N ARG A 82 18.72 -11.35 10.90
CA ARG A 82 19.63 -12.45 10.56
C ARG A 82 20.84 -11.96 9.79
N ALA A 83 22.03 -12.44 10.17
CA ALA A 83 23.27 -12.16 9.46
C ALA A 83 23.17 -12.56 7.97
N GLY A 84 23.65 -11.69 7.08
CA GLY A 84 23.59 -11.89 5.63
C GLY A 84 22.25 -11.53 4.98
N ALA A 85 21.30 -10.96 5.73
CA ALA A 85 20.07 -10.42 5.15
C ALA A 85 20.33 -9.10 4.40
N MET A 86 19.80 -9.04 3.18
CA MET A 86 19.64 -7.85 2.33
C MET A 86 18.18 -7.39 2.40
N PRO A 87 17.87 -6.07 2.32
CA PRO A 87 18.49 -4.95 3.03
C PRO A 87 17.49 -4.14 3.91
N PRO A 88 18.01 -3.20 4.72
CA PRO A 88 19.44 -2.94 4.94
C PRO A 88 20.08 -3.99 5.84
N TRP A 89 21.38 -4.19 5.64
CA TRP A 89 22.24 -5.16 6.31
C TRP A 89 21.90 -5.31 7.80
N TYR A 90 22.05 -6.54 8.31
CA TYR A 90 21.91 -6.83 9.74
C TYR A 90 22.67 -5.81 10.59
N MET A 91 21.96 -5.19 11.53
CA MET A 91 22.53 -4.30 12.54
C MET A 91 22.28 -4.91 13.92
N GLU A 92 23.36 -5.17 14.66
CA GLU A 92 23.30 -5.73 16.00
C GLU A 92 22.75 -4.67 16.98
N LYS A 93 21.52 -4.87 17.46
CA LYS A 93 20.83 -3.92 18.35
C LYS A 93 20.98 -4.22 19.85
N ASP A 94 21.70 -5.28 20.22
CA ASP A 94 21.85 -5.68 21.62
C ASP A 94 23.26 -5.41 22.18
N ILE A 95 24.23 -5.05 21.33
CA ILE A 95 25.62 -4.86 21.73
C ILE A 95 26.24 -3.65 21.01
N GLY A 96 26.93 -2.77 21.75
CA GLY A 96 27.72 -1.69 21.17
C GLY A 96 26.92 -0.43 20.85
N ILE A 97 27.27 0.26 19.76
CA ILE A 97 26.62 1.50 19.31
C ILE A 97 25.22 1.15 18.78
N GLN A 98 24.21 1.79 19.34
CA GLN A 98 22.80 1.51 19.01
C GLN A 98 22.21 2.49 18.01
N ASP A 99 22.74 3.71 17.97
CA ASP A 99 22.25 4.77 17.11
C ASP A 99 23.31 5.11 16.06
N TYR A 100 22.94 4.94 14.81
CA TYR A 100 23.78 5.29 13.68
C TYR A 100 23.20 6.53 13.01
N LYS A 101 24.09 7.41 12.57
CA LYS A 101 23.68 8.50 11.69
C LYS A 101 23.18 7.88 10.37
N ASP A 102 22.00 8.32 9.94
CA ASP A 102 21.34 7.87 8.71
C ASP A 102 21.06 6.35 8.71
N ASP A 103 20.67 5.78 9.87
CA ASP A 103 20.32 4.36 10.01
C ASP A 103 19.21 3.96 9.03
N PRO A 104 19.50 3.10 8.03
CA PRO A 104 18.49 2.67 7.08
C PRO A 104 17.61 1.55 7.65
N SER A 105 17.87 1.05 8.87
CA SER A 105 17.13 -0.06 9.47
C SER A 105 15.62 0.21 9.52
N LEU A 106 14.84 -0.85 9.32
CA LEU A 106 13.40 -0.79 9.45
C LEU A 106 13.04 -0.84 10.93
N SER A 107 12.00 -0.12 11.32
CA SER A 107 11.30 -0.31 12.59
C SER A 107 10.30 -1.46 12.49
N ASP A 108 9.75 -1.89 13.63
CA ASP A 108 8.74 -2.95 13.64
C ASP A 108 7.40 -2.50 13.02
N ASP A 109 7.05 -1.23 13.17
CA ASP A 109 5.87 -0.64 12.53
C ASP A 109 6.00 -0.62 11.00
N GLU A 110 7.21 -0.34 10.49
CA GLU A 110 7.48 -0.37 9.05
C GLU A 110 7.44 -1.78 8.47
N LEU A 111 7.95 -2.77 9.22
CA LEU A 111 7.79 -4.18 8.85
C LEU A 111 6.31 -4.57 8.81
N ALA A 112 5.53 -4.13 9.79
CA ALA A 112 4.10 -4.40 9.84
C ALA A 112 3.35 -3.72 8.67
N ALA A 113 3.73 -2.51 8.29
CA ALA A 113 3.19 -1.80 7.14
C ALA A 113 3.49 -2.55 5.83
N ILE A 114 4.75 -2.94 5.61
CA ILE A 114 5.17 -3.73 4.44
C ILE A 114 4.40 -5.05 4.36
N SER A 115 4.33 -5.80 5.47
CA SER A 115 3.59 -7.07 5.51
C SER A 115 2.11 -6.86 5.24
N THR A 116 1.49 -5.84 5.84
CA THR A 116 0.08 -5.52 5.60
C THR A 116 -0.17 -5.23 4.13
N TRP A 117 0.59 -4.29 3.56
CA TRP A 117 0.45 -3.87 2.16
C TRP A 117 0.66 -5.02 1.17
N ALA A 118 1.68 -5.85 1.39
CA ALA A 118 1.95 -7.01 0.54
C ALA A 118 0.81 -8.04 0.59
N ARG A 119 0.18 -8.22 1.76
CA ARG A 119 -0.87 -9.22 1.98
C ARG A 119 -2.28 -8.73 1.62
N THR A 120 -2.51 -7.42 1.53
CA THR A 120 -3.82 -6.84 1.16
C THR A 120 -3.98 -6.53 -0.32
N GLY A 121 -3.04 -6.96 -1.16
CA GLY A 121 -3.14 -6.80 -2.62
C GLY A 121 -2.49 -5.53 -3.17
N THR A 122 -1.51 -4.99 -2.43
CA THR A 122 -0.63 -3.89 -2.86
C THR A 122 -1.38 -2.65 -3.37
N PRO A 123 -2.30 -2.07 -2.58
CA PRO A 123 -3.01 -0.85 -3.01
C PRO A 123 -2.02 0.28 -3.31
N LYS A 124 -2.18 0.94 -4.47
CA LYS A 124 -1.27 2.00 -4.93
C LYS A 124 -1.40 3.30 -4.11
N GLY A 125 -2.62 3.66 -3.70
CA GLY A 125 -2.90 4.95 -3.05
C GLY A 125 -2.89 6.13 -4.03
N ASP A 126 -3.02 7.34 -3.49
CA ASP A 126 -2.97 8.58 -4.26
C ASP A 126 -1.52 9.05 -4.41
N VAL A 127 -1.14 9.47 -5.62
CA VAL A 127 0.18 10.05 -5.89
C VAL A 127 0.39 11.39 -5.16
N ALA A 128 -0.69 12.08 -4.77
CA ALA A 128 -0.61 13.29 -3.97
C ALA A 128 -0.08 13.05 -2.55
N ASP A 129 -0.16 11.81 -2.05
CA ASP A 129 0.38 11.42 -0.74
C ASP A 129 1.84 10.93 -0.85
N ALA A 130 2.41 10.89 -2.06
CA ALA A 130 3.77 10.42 -2.28
C ALA A 130 4.81 11.38 -1.68
N PRO A 131 5.90 10.87 -1.09
CA PRO A 131 7.03 11.70 -0.70
C PRO A 131 7.68 12.35 -1.93
N GLU A 132 8.40 13.45 -1.71
CA GLU A 132 9.20 14.06 -2.77
C GLU A 132 10.23 13.04 -3.29
N PRO A 133 10.26 12.75 -4.60
CA PRO A 133 11.18 11.76 -5.15
C PRO A 133 12.65 12.12 -4.88
N LEU A 134 13.45 11.11 -4.51
CA LEU A 134 14.88 11.29 -4.32
C LEU A 134 15.56 11.68 -5.64
N VAL A 135 16.46 12.67 -5.56
CA VAL A 135 17.40 12.98 -6.64
C VAL A 135 18.67 12.17 -6.38
N PHE A 136 18.93 11.21 -7.27
CA PHE A 136 20.09 10.35 -7.17
C PHE A 136 21.33 11.05 -7.75
N ASP A 137 22.41 11.11 -6.97
CA ASP A 137 23.71 11.52 -7.48
C ASP A 137 24.33 10.38 -8.31
N ASP A 138 24.64 10.70 -9.57
CA ASP A 138 25.28 9.85 -10.55
C ASP A 138 26.74 9.51 -10.18
N SER A 139 27.30 10.10 -9.13
CA SER A 139 28.65 9.79 -8.63
C SER A 139 28.80 8.37 -8.07
N ILE A 140 27.69 7.73 -7.71
CA ILE A 140 27.61 6.34 -7.24
C ILE A 140 27.06 5.46 -8.37
N LYS A 141 27.79 5.38 -9.49
CA LYS A 141 27.62 4.35 -10.53
C LYS A 141 28.63 3.24 -10.25
N TRP A 142 28.14 2.02 -10.01
CA TRP A 142 28.97 0.86 -9.68
C TRP A 142 29.22 0.01 -10.92
#